data_AF-A0A1R1SCM0-F1
#
_entry.id   AF-A0A1R1SCM0-F1
#
_cell.length_a   1.000
_cell.length_b   1.000
_cell.length_c   1.000
_cell.angle_alpha   90.00
_cell.angle_beta   90.00
_cell.angle_gamma   90.00
#
_symmetry.space_group_name_H-M   'P 1'
#
loop_
_entity.id
_entity.type
_entity.pdbx_description
1 polymer ?
#
loop_
_entity_poly.entity_id
_entity_poly.type
_entity_poly.pdbx_seq_one_letter_code
_entity_poly.pdbx_strand_id
1 'polypeptide(L)'
;MSTAKHTVPAPAAVDEETVFAEIAGMLRSMLDEYGLDDIEIAPESRFMEDLELESIDLVTLAGHLQARYGRQVNFAEFVAGLELDEIIDLSVGRLVEYVVGCLKAGEGS
;
A
#
# COMPACT_ATOMS: atom_id res chain seq x y z
N MET A 1 1.27 -32.42 -5.47
CA MET A 1 1.26 -31.61 -4.23
C MET A 1 0.29 -30.45 -4.42
N SER A 2 -0.25 -29.98 -3.30
CA SER A 2 -1.55 -29.33 -3.10
C SER A 2 -2.10 -28.37 -4.16
N THR A 3 -3.40 -28.54 -4.37
CA THR A 3 -4.35 -27.63 -4.99
C THR A 3 -4.42 -26.30 -4.23
N ALA A 4 -4.28 -25.17 -4.91
CA ALA A 4 -4.90 -23.92 -4.49
C ALA A 4 -5.87 -23.48 -5.60
N LYS A 5 -7.14 -23.70 -5.33
CA LYS A 5 -8.28 -23.29 -6.15
C LYS A 5 -8.33 -21.77 -6.10
N HIS A 6 -7.84 -21.08 -7.13
CA HIS A 6 -8.08 -19.64 -7.28
C HIS A 6 -9.57 -19.45 -7.54
N THR A 7 -10.31 -19.29 -6.44
CA THR A 7 -11.70 -18.89 -6.44
C THR A 7 -11.67 -17.40 -6.71
N VAL A 8 -12.10 -17.00 -7.90
CA VAL A 8 -12.37 -15.59 -8.20
C VAL A 8 -13.41 -15.08 -7.20
N PRO A 9 -13.10 -14.09 -6.35
CA PRO A 9 -14.13 -13.50 -5.50
C PRO A 9 -15.02 -12.57 -6.31
N ALA A 10 -16.29 -12.55 -5.95
CA ALA A 10 -17.34 -11.68 -6.46
C ALA A 10 -17.00 -10.18 -6.27
N PRO A 11 -17.63 -9.25 -7.02
CA PRO A 11 -17.28 -7.84 -6.95
C PRO A 11 -17.78 -7.20 -5.63
N ALA A 12 -16.95 -6.32 -5.07
CA ALA A 12 -17.28 -5.28 -4.08
C ALA A 12 -17.35 -5.67 -2.58
N ALA A 13 -16.28 -6.27 -2.05
CA ALA A 13 -15.90 -6.05 -0.65
C ALA A 13 -14.48 -5.46 -0.62
N VAL A 14 -14.28 -4.41 0.18
CA VAL A 14 -12.94 -3.85 0.41
C VAL A 14 -12.17 -4.85 1.27
N ASP A 15 -11.48 -5.79 0.62
CA ASP A 15 -10.69 -6.83 1.27
C ASP A 15 -9.22 -6.40 1.41
N GLU A 16 -8.67 -6.55 2.61
CA GLU A 16 -7.27 -6.21 2.95
C GLU A 16 -6.27 -6.94 2.05
N GLU A 17 -6.53 -8.21 1.72
CA GLU A 17 -5.69 -9.00 0.81
C GLU A 17 -5.65 -8.39 -0.60
N THR A 18 -6.78 -7.88 -1.10
CA THR A 18 -6.84 -7.23 -2.42
C THR A 18 -6.07 -5.92 -2.39
N VAL A 19 -6.31 -5.09 -1.37
CA VAL A 19 -5.61 -3.80 -1.21
C VAL A 19 -4.10 -4.01 -1.05
N PHE A 20 -3.70 -5.00 -0.26
CA PHE A 20 -2.29 -5.39 -0.12
C PHE A 20 -1.69 -5.81 -1.46
N ALA A 21 -2.34 -6.69 -2.21
CA ALA A 21 -1.85 -7.13 -3.51
C ALA A 21 -1.69 -5.96 -4.50
N GLU A 22 -2.62 -4.99 -4.48
CA GLU A 22 -2.51 -3.79 -5.32
C GLU A 22 -1.35 -2.89 -4.90
N ILE A 23 -1.20 -2.61 -3.60
CA ILE A 23 -0.11 -1.80 -3.06
C ILE A 23 1.24 -2.48 -3.31
N ALA A 24 1.34 -3.78 -3.02
CA ALA A 24 2.55 -4.56 -3.28
C ALA A 24 2.92 -4.54 -4.77
N GLY A 25 1.94 -4.61 -5.68
CA GLY A 25 2.17 -4.45 -7.11
C GLY A 25 2.71 -3.06 -7.50
N MET A 26 2.18 -1.99 -6.90
CA MET A 26 2.69 -0.63 -7.12
C MET A 26 4.13 -0.49 -6.62
N LEU A 27 4.40 -0.96 -5.39
CA LEU A 27 5.73 -0.93 -4.79
C LEU A 27 6.72 -1.75 -5.60
N ARG A 28 6.32 -2.95 -6.06
CA ARG A 28 7.14 -3.79 -6.92
C ARG A 28 7.54 -3.07 -8.21
N SER A 29 6.62 -2.32 -8.80
CA SER A 29 6.88 -1.55 -10.02
C SER A 29 7.87 -0.40 -9.76
N MET A 30 7.79 0.24 -8.59
CA MET A 30 8.75 1.28 -8.18
C MET A 30 10.13 0.66 -7.90
N LEU A 31 10.19 -0.45 -7.19
CA LEU A 31 11.44 -1.15 -6.86
C LEU A 31 12.14 -1.72 -8.10
N ASP A 32 11.38 -2.18 -9.10
CA ASP A 32 11.93 -2.64 -10.39
C ASP A 32 12.70 -1.53 -11.11
N GLU A 33 12.21 -0.28 -11.04
CA GLU A 33 12.90 0.89 -11.61
C GLU A 33 14.27 1.15 -10.94
N TYR A 34 14.39 0.79 -9.66
CA TYR A 34 15.63 0.86 -8.89
C TYR A 34 16.49 -0.41 -8.98
N GLY A 35 16.04 -1.46 -9.69
CA GLY A 35 16.71 -2.77 -9.73
C GLY A 35 16.65 -3.53 -8.40
N LEU A 36 15.64 -3.23 -7.58
CA LEU A 36 15.36 -3.83 -6.28
C LEU A 36 14.19 -4.83 -6.36
N ASP A 37 13.98 -5.45 -7.51
CA ASP A 37 12.90 -6.41 -7.68
C ASP A 37 13.12 -7.65 -6.80
N ASP A 38 14.31 -8.08 -6.45
CA ASP A 38 14.44 -9.25 -5.55
C ASP A 38 13.94 -9.03 -4.09
N ILE A 39 13.56 -7.80 -3.70
CA ILE A 39 13.05 -7.51 -2.34
C ILE A 39 11.67 -8.15 -2.11
N GLU A 40 11.54 -8.85 -0.97
CA GLU A 40 10.29 -9.41 -0.50
C GLU A 40 9.43 -8.32 0.16
N ILE A 41 8.22 -8.13 -0.36
CA ILE A 41 7.24 -7.18 0.19
C ILE A 41 6.26 -7.96 1.07
N ALA A 42 6.36 -7.76 2.38
CA ALA A 42 5.46 -8.30 3.39
C ALA A 42 4.67 -7.17 4.06
N PRO A 43 3.56 -7.47 4.76
CA PRO A 43 2.82 -6.47 5.56
C PRO A 43 3.70 -5.77 6.61
N GLU A 44 4.70 -6.47 7.13
CA GLU A 44 5.63 -5.95 8.13
C GLU A 44 6.78 -5.14 7.51
N SER A 45 6.96 -5.21 6.19
CA SER A 45 8.02 -4.47 5.50
C SER A 45 7.81 -2.96 5.67
N ARG A 46 8.86 -2.27 6.09
CA ARG A 46 8.89 -0.81 6.26
C ARG A 46 9.38 -0.13 5.01
N PHE A 47 8.73 0.98 4.65
CA PHE A 47 9.04 1.69 3.42
C PHE A 47 10.50 2.17 3.40
N MET A 48 10.95 2.81 4.48
CA MET A 48 12.28 3.44 4.52
C MET A 48 13.41 2.43 4.80
N GLU A 49 13.17 1.42 5.65
CA GLU A 49 14.22 0.51 6.10
C GLU A 49 14.29 -0.82 5.34
N ASP A 50 13.15 -1.41 4.98
CA ASP A 50 13.13 -2.72 4.33
C ASP A 50 12.99 -2.60 2.80
N LEU A 51 12.25 -1.59 2.33
CA LEU A 51 12.08 -1.32 0.90
C LEU A 51 13.03 -0.22 0.38
N GLU A 52 13.86 0.34 1.25
CA GLU A 52 14.86 1.38 0.93
C GLU A 52 14.28 2.60 0.18
N LEU A 53 13.00 2.89 0.39
CA LEU A 53 12.33 4.02 -0.26
C LEU A 53 12.71 5.32 0.43
N GLU A 54 12.88 6.37 -0.37
CA GLU A 54 13.12 7.70 0.15
C GLU A 54 11.81 8.44 0.45
N SER A 55 11.90 9.54 1.20
CA SER A 55 10.74 10.40 1.49
C SER A 55 10.05 10.93 0.22
N ILE A 56 10.80 11.09 -0.88
CA ILE A 56 10.23 11.49 -2.18
C ILE A 56 9.44 10.37 -2.84
N ASP A 57 9.85 9.11 -2.66
CA ASP A 57 9.13 7.96 -3.18
C ASP A 57 7.76 7.80 -2.50
N LEU A 58 7.64 8.17 -1.23
CA LEU A 58 6.35 8.22 -0.55
C LEU A 58 5.38 9.21 -1.20
N VAL A 59 5.87 10.34 -1.72
CA VAL A 59 5.05 11.31 -2.46
C VAL A 59 4.63 10.72 -3.81
N THR A 60 5.52 10.01 -4.49
CA THR A 60 5.21 9.28 -5.73
C THR A 60 4.15 8.20 -5.49
N LEU A 61 4.31 7.39 -4.43
CA LEU A 61 3.35 6.40 -3.99
C LEU A 61 1.98 7.04 -3.68
N ALA A 62 1.96 8.21 -3.03
CA ALA A 62 0.72 8.95 -2.78
C ALA A 62 -0.01 9.29 -4.09
N GLY A 63 0.73 9.68 -5.12
CA GLY A 63 0.20 9.92 -6.46
C GLY A 63 -0.42 8.66 -7.08
N HIS A 64 0.25 7.51 -6.97
CA HIS A 64 -0.26 6.23 -7.47
C HIS A 64 -1.53 5.79 -6.72
N LEU A 65 -1.54 5.90 -5.40
CA LEU A 65 -2.70 5.59 -4.57
C LEU A 65 -3.90 6.48 -4.92
N GLN A 66 -3.68 7.79 -5.05
CA GLN A 66 -4.73 8.73 -5.43
C GLN A 66 -5.25 8.46 -6.85
N ALA A 67 -4.38 8.07 -7.79
CA ALA A 67 -4.81 7.69 -9.14
C ALA A 67 -5.66 6.42 -9.13
N ARG A 68 -5.34 5.44 -8.26
CA ARG A 68 -6.04 4.15 -8.16
C ARG A 68 -7.36 4.23 -7.39
N TYR A 69 -7.36 4.89 -6.23
CA TYR A 69 -8.46 4.94 -5.27
C TYR A 69 -9.18 6.30 -5.23
N GLY A 70 -8.72 7.27 -6.01
CA GLY A 70 -9.31 8.61 -6.07
C GLY A 70 -9.09 9.42 -4.79
N ARG A 71 -10.01 10.34 -4.53
CA ARG A 71 -9.97 11.23 -3.35
C ARG A 71 -10.37 10.55 -2.04
N GLN A 72 -10.77 9.28 -2.07
CA GLN A 72 -11.12 8.54 -0.85
C GLN A 72 -9.88 8.24 0.00
N VAL A 73 -8.72 8.07 -0.65
CA VAL A 73 -7.43 7.78 -0.02
C VAL A 73 -6.51 8.98 -0.21
N ASN A 74 -6.17 9.67 0.88
CA ASN A 74 -5.24 10.80 0.85
C ASN A 74 -3.97 10.47 1.62
N PHE A 75 -3.11 9.65 1.00
CA PHE A 75 -1.87 9.22 1.64
C PHE A 75 -0.93 10.39 1.95
N ALA A 76 -0.92 11.44 1.12
CA ALA A 76 -0.11 12.63 1.38
C ALA A 76 -0.53 13.35 2.67
N GLU A 77 -1.84 13.47 2.92
CA GLU A 77 -2.37 14.02 4.17
C GLU A 77 -2.11 13.11 5.36
N PHE A 78 -2.20 11.79 5.17
CA PHE A 78 -1.86 10.81 6.19
C PHE A 78 -0.40 10.94 6.63
N VAL A 79 0.55 10.92 5.68
CA VAL A 79 1.99 11.07 5.97
C VAL A 79 2.31 12.44 6.58
N ALA A 80 1.65 13.51 6.13
CA ALA A 80 1.84 14.85 6.69
C ALA A 80 1.38 14.98 8.16
N GLY A 81 0.53 14.06 8.63
CA GLY A 81 0.09 14.00 10.03
C GLY A 81 0.94 13.08 10.92
N LEU A 82 1.93 12.36 10.35
CA LEU A 82 2.82 11.47 11.09
C LEU A 82 4.06 12.23 11.57
N GLU A 83 4.54 11.88 12.75
CA GLU A 83 5.85 12.32 13.24
C GLU A 83 6.99 11.60 12.49
N LEU A 84 8.21 12.14 12.54
CA LEU A 84 9.36 11.55 11.85
C LEU A 84 9.60 10.08 12.23
N ASP A 85 9.52 9.76 13.53
CA ASP A 85 9.67 8.39 14.01
C ASP A 85 8.58 7.45 13.45
N GLU A 86 7.36 7.97 13.26
CA GLU A 86 6.25 7.20 12.67
C GLU A 86 6.38 7.01 11.16
N ILE A 87 7.00 7.96 10.46
CA ILE A 87 7.30 7.84 9.04
C ILE A 87 8.39 6.77 8.82
N ILE A 88 9.40 6.73 9.69
CA ILE A 88 10.47 5.72 9.64
C ILE A 88 9.91 4.33 9.91
N ASP A 89 9.00 4.21 10.88
CA ASP A 89 8.34 2.95 11.24
C ASP A 89 7.12 2.60 10.35
N LEU A 90 6.88 3.38 9.28
CA LEU A 90 5.74 3.16 8.41
C LEU A 90 5.91 1.84 7.64
N SER A 91 4.96 0.92 7.85
CA SER A 91 4.92 -0.39 7.21
C SER A 91 3.84 -0.49 6.13
N VAL A 92 4.01 -1.44 5.20
CA VAL A 92 3.04 -1.73 4.15
C VAL A 92 1.68 -2.11 4.74
N GLY A 93 1.65 -2.88 5.82
CA GLY A 93 0.43 -3.27 6.54
C GLY A 93 -0.32 -2.05 7.09
N ARG A 94 0.39 -1.10 7.69
CA ARG A 94 -0.22 0.16 8.18
C ARG A 94 -0.85 0.96 7.04
N LEU A 95 -0.22 0.98 5.87
CA LEU A 95 -0.81 1.60 4.68
C LEU A 95 -2.06 0.86 4.21
N VAL A 96 -2.04 -0.47 4.15
CA VAL A 96 -3.21 -1.29 3.77
C VAL A 96 -4.38 -1.01 4.70
N GLU A 97 -4.16 -1.02 6.01
CA GLU A 97 -5.18 -0.71 7.01
C GLU A 97 -5.78 0.68 6.79
N TYR A 98 -4.94 1.69 6.54
CA TYR A 98 -5.38 3.05 6.24
C TYR A 98 -6.28 3.10 5.00
N VAL A 99 -5.84 2.49 3.89
CA VAL A 99 -6.60 2.46 2.62
C VAL A 99 -7.93 1.75 2.80
N VAL A 100 -7.94 0.59 3.46
CA VAL A 100 -9.15 -0.17 3.74
C VAL A 100 -10.12 0.62 4.60
N GLY A 101 -9.62 1.33 5.62
CA GLY A 101 -10.41 2.23 6.46
C GLY A 101 -11.06 3.36 5.66
N CYS A 102 -10.29 4.02 4.81
CA CYS A 102 -10.76 5.06 3.89
C CYS A 102 -11.86 4.58 2.94
N LEU A 103 -11.66 3.41 2.33
CA LEU A 103 -12.62 2.84 1.39
C LEU A 103 -13.91 2.43 2.11
N LYS A 104 -13.82 1.79 3.30
CA LYS A 104 -14.99 1.45 4.13
C LYS A 104 -15.77 2.67 4.59
N ALA A 105 -15.09 3.79 4.88
CA ALA A 105 -15.75 5.04 5.27
C ALA A 105 -16.52 5.70 4.10
N GLY A 106 -16.04 5.54 2.87
CA GLY A 106 -16.69 6.09 1.68
C GLY A 106 -17.95 5.35 1.23
N GLU A 107 -18.06 4.05 1.50
CA GLU A 107 -19.22 3.21 1.15
C GLU A 107 -20.46 3.49 2.02
N GLY A 108 -20.31 4.28 3.10
CA GLY A 108 -21.36 4.56 4.09
C GLY A 108 -22.07 5.90 3.97
N SER A 109 -21.86 6.69 2.90
CA SER A 109 -22.47 8.01 2.70
C SER A 109 -23.52 8.05 1.59
#